data_AF-A0A7J6V583-F1
#
_entry.id   AF-A0A7J6V583-F1
#
_cell.length_a   1.000
_cell.length_b   1.000
_cell.length_c   1.000
_cell.angle_alpha   90.00
_cell.angle_beta   90.00
_cell.angle_gamma   90.00
#
_symmetry.space_group_name_H-M   'P 1'
#
loop_
_entity.id
_entity.type
_entity.pdbx_description
1 polymer ?
#
loop_
_entity_poly.entity_id
_entity_poly.type
_entity_poly.pdbx_seq_one_letter_code
_entity_poly.pdbx_strand_id
1 'polypeptide(L)'
;MTLTQGFSLQLVGLDCTDVIHCSAKEGIGINEILDAIVKKVPPPPETAEKPLRALIFDSYYDPYRGVIVYFRVIDGKIRKGDRVQFMASGKCKE
;
A
#
# COMPACT_ATOMS: atom_id res chain seq x y z
N MET A 1 27.28 -20.01 -11.99
CA MET A 1 26.38 -19.41 -13.00
C MET A 1 25.82 -18.13 -12.40
N THR A 2 26.69 -17.13 -12.26
CA THR A 2 26.59 -15.98 -11.32
C THR A 2 26.62 -14.64 -12.06
N LEU A 3 26.38 -14.66 -13.38
CA LEU A 3 26.60 -13.49 -14.26
C LEU A 3 25.34 -12.67 -14.56
N THR A 4 24.13 -13.08 -14.12
CA THR A 4 22.89 -12.33 -14.38
C THR A 4 22.44 -11.44 -13.22
N GLN A 5 22.97 -11.62 -12.00
CA GLN A 5 22.65 -10.72 -10.86
C GLN A 5 23.32 -9.34 -10.97
N GLY A 6 24.42 -9.24 -11.73
CA GLY A 6 25.18 -7.99 -11.93
C GLY A 6 24.42 -6.88 -12.65
N PHE A 7 23.53 -7.22 -13.58
CA PHE A 7 23.05 -6.28 -14.60
C PHE A 7 21.85 -5.43 -14.14
N SER A 8 21.03 -5.91 -13.21
CA SER A 8 19.89 -5.15 -12.66
C SER A 8 20.31 -4.15 -11.57
N LEU A 9 21.48 -4.34 -10.95
CA LEU A 9 22.01 -3.53 -9.84
C LEU A 9 22.27 -2.07 -10.23
N GLN A 10 22.93 -1.85 -11.36
CA GLN A 10 23.29 -0.50 -11.82
C GLN A 10 22.10 0.29 -12.38
N LEU A 11 21.02 -0.38 -12.78
CA LEU A 11 19.86 0.29 -13.38
C LEU A 11 18.86 0.80 -12.33
N VAL A 12 18.75 0.11 -11.20
CA VAL A 12 17.77 0.42 -10.14
C VAL A 12 18.40 1.16 -8.95
N GLY A 13 19.74 1.19 -8.83
CA GLY A 13 20.43 1.97 -7.80
C GLY A 13 20.14 1.52 -6.36
N LEU A 14 19.82 0.23 -6.18
CA LEU A 14 19.50 -0.37 -4.89
C LEU A 14 20.65 -1.27 -4.43
N ASP A 15 21.06 -1.10 -3.18
CA ASP A 15 22.03 -1.99 -2.54
C ASP A 15 21.40 -3.36 -2.27
N CYS A 16 21.96 -4.41 -2.87
CA CYS A 16 21.41 -5.76 -2.77
C CYS A 16 21.90 -6.57 -1.54
N THR A 17 22.53 -5.95 -0.57
CA THR A 17 23.06 -6.64 0.61
C THR A 17 21.96 -7.30 1.45
N ASP A 18 20.73 -6.76 1.42
CA ASP A 18 19.58 -7.28 2.17
C ASP A 18 18.52 -7.95 1.25
N VAL A 19 18.92 -8.51 0.12
CA VAL A 19 17.99 -9.17 -0.80
C VAL A 19 17.68 -10.58 -0.32
N ILE A 20 16.38 -10.84 -0.14
CA ILE A 20 15.89 -12.16 0.27
C ILE A 20 15.59 -12.96 -1.00
N HIS A 21 16.25 -14.10 -1.14
CA HIS A 21 16.00 -15.02 -2.25
C HIS A 21 14.75 -15.85 -1.95
N CYS A 22 13.66 -15.54 -2.65
CA CYS A 22 12.41 -16.27 -2.50
C CYS A 22 12.00 -17.00 -3.78
N SER A 23 11.32 -18.13 -3.63
CA SER A 23 10.65 -18.82 -4.74
C SER A 23 9.20 -19.06 -4.37
N ALA A 24 8.28 -18.34 -5.03
CA ALA A 24 6.84 -18.47 -4.79
C ALA A 24 6.29 -19.86 -5.14
N LYS A 25 6.95 -20.58 -6.06
CA LYS A 25 6.54 -21.92 -6.49
C LYS A 25 6.94 -23.00 -5.49
N GLU A 26 8.14 -22.87 -4.92
CA GLU A 26 8.69 -23.86 -3.97
C GLU A 26 8.39 -23.49 -2.51
N GLY A 27 7.77 -22.33 -2.26
CA GLY A 27 7.43 -21.84 -0.92
C GLY A 27 8.64 -21.38 -0.10
N ILE A 28 9.80 -21.18 -0.73
CA ILE A 28 11.06 -20.82 -0.05
C ILE A 28 11.11 -19.31 0.16
N GLY A 29 11.47 -18.88 1.39
CA GLY A 29 11.75 -17.48 1.73
C GLY A 29 10.51 -16.64 2.08
N ILE A 30 9.31 -17.22 2.15
CA ILE A 30 8.08 -16.49 2.48
C ILE A 30 8.14 -15.88 3.89
N ASN A 31 8.57 -16.68 4.88
CA ASN A 31 8.67 -16.21 6.27
C ASN A 31 9.70 -15.08 6.41
N GLU A 32 10.85 -15.22 5.74
CA GLU A 32 11.91 -14.21 5.74
C GLU A 32 11.42 -12.89 5.13
N ILE A 33 10.64 -12.96 4.04
CA ILE A 33 10.01 -11.78 3.44
C ILE A 33 9.06 -11.11 4.43
N LEU A 34 8.19 -11.87 5.09
CA LEU A 34 7.24 -11.32 6.05
C LEU A 34 7.97 -10.63 7.22
N ASP A 35 9.01 -11.26 7.76
CA ASP A 35 9.84 -10.67 8.82
C ASP A 35 10.54 -9.40 8.35
N ALA A 36 11.05 -9.38 7.12
CA ALA A 36 11.70 -8.21 6.56
C ALA A 36 10.72 -7.07 6.29
N ILE A 37 9.49 -7.36 5.85
CA ILE A 37 8.43 -6.37 5.70
C ILE A 37 8.13 -5.73 7.06
N VAL A 38 7.97 -6.53 8.12
CA VAL A 38 7.71 -6.01 9.47
C VAL A 38 8.85 -5.11 9.97
N LYS A 39 10.11 -5.46 9.68
CA LYS A 39 11.28 -4.69 10.11
C LYS A 39 11.52 -3.42 9.28
N LYS A 40 11.28 -3.48 7.96
CA LYS A 40 11.60 -2.40 7.03
C LYS A 40 10.45 -1.41 6.82
N VAL A 41 9.19 -1.85 6.92
CA VAL A 41 8.04 -0.98 6.72
C VAL A 41 7.76 -0.21 8.01
N PRO A 42 7.93 1.13 8.03
CA PRO A 42 7.60 1.91 9.21
C PRO A 42 6.10 1.85 9.47
N PRO A 43 5.68 1.82 10.75
CA PRO A 43 4.28 1.91 11.09
C PRO A 43 3.69 3.24 10.61
N PRO A 44 2.38 3.28 10.26
CA PRO A 44 1.72 4.53 9.92
C PRO A 44 1.73 5.48 11.14
N PRO A 45 1.82 6.80 10.91
CA PRO A 45 1.81 7.79 11.98
C PRO A 45 0.46 7.80 12.74
N GLU A 46 0.50 8.02 14.05
CA GLU A 46 -0.70 8.14 14.88
C GLU A 46 -1.39 9.48 14.64
N THR A 47 -2.38 9.48 13.74
CA THR A 47 -3.07 10.69 13.28
C THR A 47 -4.58 10.62 13.52
N ALA A 48 -4.98 9.79 14.48
CA ALA A 48 -6.37 9.49 14.82
C ALA A 48 -7.25 10.72 15.12
N GLU A 49 -6.67 11.80 15.64
CA GLU A 49 -7.38 13.02 16.06
C GLU A 49 -7.45 14.11 14.99
N LYS A 50 -6.70 13.95 13.89
CA LYS A 50 -6.67 14.93 12.80
C LYS A 50 -7.91 14.83 11.91
N PRO A 51 -8.27 15.90 11.17
CA PRO A 51 -9.35 15.82 10.19
C PRO A 51 -9.10 14.69 9.19
N LEU A 52 -10.18 14.01 8.78
CA LEU A 52 -10.12 12.87 7.87
C LEU A 52 -9.43 13.26 6.55
N ARG A 53 -8.31 12.60 6.27
CA ARG A 53 -7.63 12.69 4.97
C ARG A 53 -7.41 11.29 4.43
N ALA A 54 -8.00 11.03 3.27
CA ALA A 54 -7.88 9.75 2.59
C ALA A 54 -7.46 9.97 1.13
N LEU A 55 -6.54 9.15 0.66
CA LEU A 55 -6.09 9.12 -0.73
C LEU A 55 -6.80 7.97 -1.45
N ILE A 56 -7.52 8.30 -2.51
CA ILE A 56 -8.11 7.32 -3.42
C ILE A 56 -7.01 6.84 -4.36
N PHE A 57 -6.82 5.53 -4.46
CA PHE A 57 -5.83 4.95 -5.36
C PHE A 57 -6.43 4.01 -6.40
N ASP A 58 -7.58 3.39 -6.10
CA ASP A 58 -8.26 2.50 -7.03
C ASP A 58 -9.78 2.58 -6.86
N SER A 59 -10.52 2.26 -7.90
CA SER A 59 -11.98 2.17 -7.87
C SER A 59 -12.46 1.03 -8.76
N TYR A 60 -13.30 0.18 -8.20
CA TYR A 60 -13.93 -0.94 -8.89
C TYR A 60 -15.43 -0.70 -9.04
N TYR A 61 -15.98 -1.03 -10.21
CA TYR A 61 -17.42 -0.92 -10.47
C TYR A 61 -18.12 -2.25 -10.24
N ASP A 62 -19.03 -2.28 -9.26
CA ASP A 62 -19.92 -3.40 -8.98
C ASP A 62 -21.33 -3.06 -9.50
N PRO A 63 -21.98 -3.90 -10.33
CA PRO A 63 -23.32 -3.62 -10.88
C PRO A 63 -24.42 -3.41 -9.85
N TYR A 64 -24.31 -4.00 -8.65
CA TYR A 64 -25.32 -3.93 -7.60
C TYR A 64 -25.02 -2.85 -6.56
N ARG A 65 -23.74 -2.61 -6.27
CA ARG A 65 -23.29 -1.65 -5.24
C ARG A 65 -22.83 -0.31 -5.80
N GLY A 66 -22.68 -0.21 -7.12
CA GLY A 66 -22.13 0.95 -7.80
C GLY A 66 -20.61 1.01 -7.70
N VAL A 67 -20.06 2.23 -7.66
CA VAL A 67 -18.62 2.45 -7.60
C VAL A 67 -18.09 2.21 -6.18
N ILE A 68 -17.28 1.17 -6.02
CA ILE A 68 -16.52 0.87 -4.81
C ILE A 68 -15.15 1.50 -4.95
N VAL A 69 -14.81 2.41 -4.03
CA VAL A 69 -13.53 3.12 -4.06
C VAL A 69 -12.62 2.56 -2.97
N TYR A 70 -11.41 2.17 -3.37
CA TYR A 70 -10.33 1.84 -2.45
C TYR A 70 -9.53 3.09 -2.12
N PHE A 71 -9.42 3.38 -0.83
CA PHE A 71 -8.69 4.53 -0.33
C PHE A 71 -7.79 4.14 0.83
N ARG A 72 -6.64 4.82 0.93
CA ARG A 72 -5.73 4.75 2.06
C ARG A 72 -6.00 5.93 2.97
N VAL A 73 -6.36 5.65 4.22
CA VAL A 73 -6.50 6.68 5.26
C VAL A 73 -5.10 7.11 5.70
N ILE A 74 -4.81 8.42 5.60
CA ILE A 74 -3.55 9.02 6.05
C ILE A 74 -3.75 9.65 7.43
N ASP A 75 -4.90 10.30 7.63
CA ASP A 75 -5.26 10.95 8.89
C ASP A 75 -6.73 10.76 9.23
N GLY A 76 -7.02 10.78 10.52
CA GLY A 76 -8.37 10.70 11.07
C GLY A 76 -8.93 9.28 11.06
N LYS A 77 -10.26 9.21 11.23
CA LYS A 77 -11.04 7.97 11.27
C LYS A 77 -12.27 8.15 10.39
N ILE A 78 -12.67 7.07 9.73
CA ILE A 78 -13.92 7.02 8.97
C ILE A 78 -14.81 5.94 9.56
N ARG A 79 -16.10 6.26 9.73
CA ARG A 79 -17.13 5.34 10.19
C ARG A 79 -18.25 5.27 9.16
N LYS A 80 -18.99 4.16 9.19
CA LYS A 80 -20.17 3.99 8.35
C LYS A 80 -21.21 5.05 8.73
N GLY A 81 -21.58 5.89 7.76
CA GLY A 81 -22.52 7.00 7.96
C GLY A 81 -21.87 8.38 8.05
N ASP A 82 -20.53 8.47 8.05
CA ASP A 82 -19.86 9.77 7.97
C ASP A 82 -20.07 10.42 6.61
N ARG A 83 -20.35 11.73 6.63
CA ARG A 83 -20.42 12.55 5.41
C ARG A 83 -19.02 12.78 4.88
N VAL A 84 -18.75 12.23 3.70
CA VAL A 84 -17.47 12.37 3.01
C VAL A 84 -17.56 13.42 1.92
N GLN A 85 -16.57 14.30 1.87
CA GLN A 85 -16.45 15.31 0.83
C GLN A 85 -15.28 14.95 -0.08
N PHE A 86 -15.54 14.85 -1.39
CA PHE A 86 -14.47 14.72 -2.37
C PHE A 86 -13.82 16.08 -2.59
N MET A 87 -12.59 16.25 -2.11
CA MET A 87 -11.86 17.51 -2.25
C MET A 87 -11.66 17.93 -3.72
N ALA A 88 -11.56 16.96 -4.64
CA ALA A 88 -11.36 17.22 -6.07
C ALA A 88 -12.61 17.76 -6.78
N SER A 89 -13.82 17.36 -6.36
CA SER A 89 -15.07 17.75 -7.03
C SER A 89 -15.94 18.68 -6.19
N GLY A 90 -15.55 18.96 -4.95
CA GLY A 90 -16.34 19.75 -3.99
C GLY A 90 -17.66 19.10 -3.58
N LYS A 91 -18.02 17.93 -4.15
CA LYS A 91 -19.28 17.25 -3.86
C LYS A 91 -19.22 16.60 -2.48
N CYS A 92 -20.07 17.09 -1.60
CA CYS A 92 -20.38 16.44 -0.33
C CYS A 92 -21.51 15.44 -0.60
N LYS A 93 -21.32 14.15 -0.32
CA LYS A 93 -22.44 13.21 -0.28
C LYS A 93 -23.13 13.38 1.08
N GLU A 94 -24.41 13.75 1.06
CA GLU A 94 -25.30 13.76 2.24
C GLU A 94 -25.56 12.37 2.80
#